data_AF-A0A524IRW8-F1
#
_entry.id   AF-A0A524IRW8-F1
#
_cell.length_a   1.000
_cell.length_b   1.000
_cell.length_c   1.000
_cell.angle_alpha   90.00
_cell.angle_beta   90.00
_cell.angle_gamma   90.00
#
_symmetry.space_group_name_H-M   'P 1'
#
loop_
_entity.id
_entity.type
_entity.pdbx_description
1 polymer ?
#
loop_
_entity_poly.entity_id
_entity_poly.type
_entity_poly.pdbx_seq_one_letter_code
_entity_poly.pdbx_strand_id
1 'polypeptide(L)'
;MNTFQQLLSAIKTWSWVRIILVCSLVLGCIGIGTGVGVLWIATRDLPTFDSFQDYQPSLVSRVYADNGEIIGQFFIERRLYTPYAQIPKTLIQAVIAVADTRFLEHPGLDLVGIGRAAWTNLKKGGRFQGASTITQQLARALFLSPERTYSRKIKELLLALKMEWVLTKDQILEMYLNQIYFGHGAYGIAAATLTYFDKSVTELSLPEAAFLAGLPKAPNTYSPYRNPDLAKSRKELVLHRMVEAGFITE
;
A
#
# COMPACT_ATOMS: atom_id res chain seq x y z
N MET A 1 32.97 25.07 -51.12
CA MET A 1 32.58 25.86 -49.93
C MET A 1 31.62 24.98 -49.13
N ASN A 2 32.11 24.45 -48.01
CA ASN A 2 31.59 23.24 -47.37
C ASN A 2 30.16 23.44 -46.83
N THR A 3 29.29 22.45 -47.03
CA THR A 3 27.95 22.32 -46.40
C THR A 3 27.96 22.61 -44.90
N PHE A 4 29.08 22.34 -44.23
CA PHE A 4 29.33 22.69 -42.83
C PHE A 4 29.29 24.20 -42.54
N GLN A 5 29.84 25.04 -43.44
CA GLN A 5 29.80 26.51 -43.31
C GLN A 5 28.41 27.09 -43.57
N GLN A 6 27.62 26.48 -44.46
CA GLN A 6 26.22 26.88 -44.67
C GLN A 6 25.32 26.56 -43.46
N LEU A 7 25.59 25.45 -42.77
CA LEU A 7 24.92 25.09 -41.51
C LEU A 7 25.23 26.10 -40.40
N LEU A 8 26.50 26.50 -40.27
CA LEU A 8 26.94 27.49 -39.28
C LEU A 8 26.37 28.89 -39.55
N SER A 9 26.27 29.31 -40.82
CA SER A 9 25.67 30.60 -41.17
C SER A 9 24.14 30.61 -40.96
N ALA A 10 23.46 29.50 -41.21
CA ALA A 10 22.03 29.35 -40.92
C ALA A 10 21.75 29.42 -39.40
N ILE A 11 22.57 28.80 -38.56
CA ILE A 11 22.47 28.88 -37.09
C ILE A 11 22.68 30.32 -36.60
N LYS A 12 23.56 31.09 -37.25
CA LYS A 12 23.84 32.50 -36.91
C LYS A 12 22.66 33.45 -37.20
N THR A 13 21.73 33.07 -38.07
CA THR A 13 20.52 33.89 -38.40
C THR A 13 19.35 33.67 -37.45
N TRP A 14 19.41 32.64 -36.61
CA TRP A 14 18.40 32.41 -35.58
C TRP A 14 18.74 33.20 -34.32
N SER A 15 17.75 33.92 -33.78
CA SER A 15 17.93 34.49 -32.45
C SER A 15 18.14 33.36 -31.45
N TRP A 16 19.08 33.53 -30.52
CA TRP A 16 19.37 32.55 -29.47
C TRP A 16 18.11 32.07 -28.73
N VAL A 17 17.07 32.91 -28.68
CA VAL A 17 15.73 32.58 -28.16
C VAL A 17 15.06 31.45 -28.94
N ARG A 18 15.11 31.45 -30.28
CA ARG A 18 14.53 30.38 -31.11
C ARG A 18 15.28 29.06 -30.95
N ILE A 19 16.60 29.10 -30.82
CA ILE A 19 17.42 27.90 -30.56
C ILE A 19 17.05 27.31 -29.20
N ILE A 20 16.95 28.14 -28.15
CA ILE A 20 16.56 27.70 -26.81
C ILE A 20 15.15 27.10 -26.80
N LEU A 21 14.19 27.73 -27.49
CA LEU A 21 12.81 27.23 -27.59
C LEU A 21 12.70 25.89 -28.32
N VAL A 22 13.47 25.69 -29.40
CA VAL A 22 13.48 24.41 -30.10
C VAL A 22 14.16 23.33 -29.27
N CYS A 23 15.29 23.65 -28.61
CA CYS A 23 15.96 22.70 -27.71
C CYS A 23 15.06 22.31 -26.52
N SER A 24 14.32 23.25 -25.93
CA SER A 24 13.40 22.95 -24.83
C SER A 24 12.20 22.11 -25.28
N LEU A 25 11.67 22.38 -26.47
CA LEU A 25 10.61 21.56 -27.08
C LEU A 25 11.10 20.13 -27.34
N VAL A 26 12.29 19.97 -27.93
CA VAL A 26 12.89 18.65 -28.21
C VAL A 26 13.13 17.88 -26.90
N LEU A 27 13.70 18.53 -25.88
CA LEU A 27 13.89 17.92 -24.56
C LEU A 27 12.55 17.56 -23.91
N GLY A 28 11.52 18.39 -24.05
CA GLY A 28 10.16 18.11 -23.60
C GLY A 28 9.56 16.89 -24.29
N CYS A 29 9.67 16.79 -25.62
CA CYS A 29 9.20 15.63 -26.38
C CYS A 29 9.96 14.35 -26.01
N ILE A 30 11.28 14.42 -25.78
CA ILE A 30 12.07 13.28 -25.29
C ILE A 30 11.62 12.88 -23.89
N GLY A 31 11.37 13.84 -23.00
CA GLY A 31 10.85 13.59 -21.65
C GLY A 31 9.46 12.92 -21.68
N ILE A 32 8.57 13.38 -22.57
CA ILE A 32 7.25 12.77 -22.76
C ILE A 32 7.40 11.36 -23.35
N GLY A 33 8.22 11.19 -24.39
CA GLY A 33 8.42 9.90 -25.06
C GLY A 33 9.04 8.85 -24.14
N THR A 34 10.03 9.23 -23.34
CA THR A 34 10.61 8.36 -22.30
C THR A 34 9.61 8.06 -21.19
N GLY A 35 8.84 9.04 -20.74
CA GLY A 35 7.75 8.83 -19.78
C GLY A 35 6.69 7.85 -20.28
N VAL A 36 6.25 8.01 -21.53
CA VAL A 36 5.29 7.11 -22.20
C VAL A 36 5.90 5.71 -22.40
N GLY A 37 7.17 5.61 -22.79
CA GLY A 37 7.86 4.32 -22.94
C GLY A 37 7.98 3.55 -21.61
N VAL A 38 8.33 4.24 -20.53
CA VAL A 38 8.38 3.66 -19.18
C VAL A 38 6.98 3.24 -18.72
N LEU A 39 5.96 4.08 -18.94
CA LEU A 39 4.57 3.75 -18.65
C LEU A 39 4.13 2.50 -19.41
N TRP A 40 4.40 2.44 -20.71
CA TRP A 40 4.00 1.33 -21.56
C TRP A 40 4.65 0.01 -21.13
N ILE A 41 5.96 0.00 -20.85
CA ILE A 41 6.65 -1.16 -20.29
C ILE A 41 6.07 -1.53 -18.92
N ALA A 42 5.80 -0.53 -18.07
CA ALA A 42 5.23 -0.78 -16.75
C ALA A 42 3.80 -1.35 -16.82
N THR A 43 3.02 -0.97 -17.84
CA THR A 43 1.63 -1.41 -18.03
C THR A 43 1.49 -2.75 -18.77
N ARG A 44 2.50 -3.19 -19.50
CA ARG A 44 2.44 -4.41 -20.33
C ARG A 44 2.16 -5.69 -19.54
N ASP A 45 2.66 -5.77 -18.31
CA ASP A 45 2.51 -6.95 -17.44
C ASP A 45 1.47 -6.73 -16.33
N LEU A 46 0.65 -5.68 -16.41
CA LEU A 46 -0.36 -5.44 -15.38
C LEU A 46 -1.53 -6.42 -15.53
N PRO A 47 -1.97 -7.06 -14.43
CA PRO A 47 -3.13 -7.96 -14.46
C PRO A 47 -4.39 -7.27 -15.01
N THR A 48 -5.22 -8.04 -15.71
CA THR A 48 -6.47 -7.59 -16.34
C THR A 48 -7.53 -7.20 -15.30
N PHE A 49 -8.59 -6.49 -15.73
CA PHE A 49 -9.61 -5.97 -14.81
C PHE A 49 -10.35 -7.07 -14.04
N ASP A 50 -10.56 -8.23 -14.67
CA ASP A 50 -11.33 -9.33 -14.07
C ASP A 50 -10.64 -9.93 -12.82
N SER A 51 -9.30 -9.90 -12.79
CA SER A 51 -8.50 -10.46 -11.70
C SER A 51 -8.72 -9.81 -10.32
N PHE A 52 -9.28 -8.59 -10.26
CA PHE A 52 -9.57 -7.93 -8.98
C PHE A 52 -10.91 -8.36 -8.38
N GLN A 53 -11.87 -8.77 -9.23
CA GLN A 53 -13.18 -9.25 -8.80
C GLN A 53 -13.11 -10.71 -8.36
N ASP A 54 -12.24 -11.49 -9.01
CA ASP A 54 -11.99 -12.90 -8.70
C ASP A 54 -10.92 -13.08 -7.59
N TYR A 55 -11.02 -12.33 -6.49
CA TYR A 55 -10.09 -12.48 -5.37
C TYR A 55 -10.25 -13.86 -4.69
N GLN A 56 -9.28 -14.75 -4.93
CA GLN A 56 -9.21 -16.09 -4.35
C GLN A 56 -7.88 -16.26 -3.59
N PRO A 57 -7.81 -15.86 -2.32
CA PRO A 57 -6.57 -15.96 -1.57
C PRO A 57 -6.21 -17.41 -1.24
N SER A 58 -4.92 -17.68 -1.00
CA SER A 58 -4.49 -18.97 -0.43
C SER A 58 -5.07 -19.12 0.98
N LEU A 59 -5.85 -20.17 1.22
CA LEU A 59 -6.53 -20.46 2.49
C LEU A 59 -6.04 -21.76 3.12
N VAL A 60 -6.28 -21.92 4.42
CA VAL A 60 -5.96 -23.15 5.16
C VAL A 60 -6.90 -24.29 4.77
N SER A 61 -6.34 -25.45 4.41
CA SER A 61 -7.07 -26.72 4.31
C SER A 61 -7.06 -27.43 5.66
N ARG A 62 -8.21 -27.92 6.12
CA ARG A 62 -8.37 -28.63 7.41
C ARG A 62 -8.77 -30.07 7.18
N VAL A 63 -8.14 -30.97 7.91
CA VAL A 63 -8.50 -32.40 7.95
C VAL A 63 -9.23 -32.66 9.26
N TYR A 64 -10.39 -33.29 9.15
CA TYR A 64 -11.28 -33.61 10.26
C TYR A 64 -11.26 -35.12 10.51
N ALA A 65 -11.27 -35.52 11.77
CA ALA A 65 -11.61 -36.88 12.17
C ALA A 65 -13.11 -37.14 11.93
N ASP A 66 -13.52 -38.42 12.02
CA ASP A 66 -14.90 -38.86 11.91
C ASP A 66 -15.83 -38.19 12.94
N ASN A 67 -15.29 -37.83 14.10
CA ASN A 67 -15.96 -37.08 15.16
C ASN A 67 -16.04 -35.55 14.93
N GLY A 68 -15.49 -35.03 13.83
CA GLY A 68 -15.47 -33.60 13.51
C GLY A 68 -14.35 -32.80 14.18
N GLU A 69 -13.42 -33.44 14.87
CA GLU A 69 -12.23 -32.78 15.44
C GLU A 69 -11.18 -32.50 14.37
N ILE A 70 -10.50 -31.36 14.44
CA ILE A 70 -9.42 -31.03 13.51
C ILE A 70 -8.17 -31.82 13.88
N ILE A 71 -7.74 -32.74 13.02
CA ILE A 71 -6.54 -33.57 13.20
C ILE A 71 -5.34 -33.07 12.39
N GLY A 72 -5.54 -32.13 11.48
CA GLY A 72 -4.45 -31.56 10.67
C GLY A 72 -4.83 -30.29 9.92
N GLN A 73 -3.83 -29.45 9.66
CA GLN A 73 -3.97 -28.24 8.85
C GLN A 73 -2.82 -28.14 7.85
N PHE A 74 -3.14 -27.82 6.60
CA PHE A 74 -2.17 -27.66 5.52
C PHE A 74 -2.35 -26.29 4.86
N PHE A 75 -1.25 -25.54 4.73
CA PHE A 75 -1.26 -24.19 4.18
C PHE A 75 0.12 -23.74 3.70
N ILE A 76 0.14 -22.87 2.69
CA ILE A 76 1.32 -22.07 2.32
C ILE A 76 1.32 -20.80 3.17
N GLU A 77 0.19 -20.11 3.18
CA GLU A 77 -0.08 -18.93 4.01
C GLU A 77 -1.19 -19.30 4.98
N ARG A 78 -0.96 -19.20 6.30
CA ARG A 78 -2.00 -19.44 7.29
C ARG A 78 -2.97 -18.27 7.26
N ARG A 79 -3.95 -18.35 6.37
CA ARG A 79 -5.01 -17.35 6.18
C ARG A 79 -6.38 -17.95 6.40
N LEU A 80 -7.20 -17.19 7.13
CA LEU A 80 -8.62 -17.43 7.30
C LEU A 80 -9.35 -16.20 6.77
N TYR A 81 -10.25 -16.42 5.83
CA TYR A 81 -11.01 -15.33 5.23
C TYR A 81 -12.06 -14.81 6.22
N THR A 82 -12.12 -13.48 6.35
CA THR A 82 -13.08 -12.76 7.18
C THR A 82 -13.86 -11.77 6.32
N PRO A 83 -15.18 -11.95 6.12
CA PRO A 83 -16.01 -10.97 5.43
C PRO A 83 -15.99 -9.62 6.13
N TYR A 84 -16.08 -8.52 5.38
CA TYR A 84 -16.04 -7.15 5.87
C TYR A 84 -17.02 -6.90 7.02
N ALA A 85 -18.24 -7.45 6.89
CA ALA A 85 -19.30 -7.31 7.88
C ALA A 85 -18.96 -7.89 9.26
N GLN A 86 -17.99 -8.81 9.34
CA GLN A 86 -17.52 -9.42 10.60
C GLN A 86 -16.31 -8.68 11.19
N ILE A 87 -15.74 -7.72 10.47
CA ILE A 87 -14.57 -6.95 10.92
C ILE A 87 -15.06 -5.81 11.83
N PRO A 88 -14.63 -5.72 13.10
CA PRO A 88 -15.05 -4.65 13.98
C PRO A 88 -14.72 -3.27 13.43
N LYS A 89 -15.66 -2.34 13.55
CA LYS A 89 -15.48 -0.93 13.18
C LYS A 89 -14.24 -0.32 13.84
N THR A 90 -13.97 -0.67 15.09
CA THR A 90 -12.81 -0.20 15.85
C THR A 90 -11.49 -0.59 15.17
N LEU A 91 -11.40 -1.80 14.60
CA LEU A 91 -10.23 -2.24 13.86
C LEU A 91 -10.10 -1.50 12.52
N ILE A 92 -11.20 -1.35 11.78
CA ILE A 92 -11.21 -0.60 10.52
C ILE A 92 -10.71 0.83 10.76
N GLN A 93 -11.24 1.49 11.79
CA GLN A 93 -10.82 2.83 12.20
C GLN A 93 -9.35 2.88 12.62
N ALA A 94 -8.87 1.90 13.37
CA ALA A 94 -7.45 1.83 13.77
C ALA A 94 -6.52 1.72 12.54
N VAL A 95 -6.89 0.89 11.57
CA VAL A 95 -6.15 0.73 10.31
C VAL A 95 -6.16 2.02 9.51
N ILE A 96 -7.33 2.63 9.29
CA ILE A 96 -7.45 3.90 8.57
C ILE A 96 -6.60 4.97 9.27
N ALA A 97 -6.71 5.12 10.60
CA ALA A 97 -6.00 6.15 11.35
C ALA A 97 -4.47 6.08 11.17
N VAL A 98 -3.89 4.88 11.20
CA VAL A 98 -2.43 4.71 11.15
C VAL A 98 -1.87 4.51 9.74
N ALA A 99 -2.63 3.90 8.84
CA ALA A 99 -2.16 3.54 7.50
C ALA A 99 -2.51 4.61 6.46
N ASP A 100 -3.72 5.18 6.54
CA ASP A 100 -4.26 6.06 5.50
C ASP A 100 -5.48 6.85 6.02
N THR A 101 -5.25 7.94 6.75
CA THR A 101 -6.32 8.67 7.47
C THR A 101 -7.38 9.24 6.54
N ARG A 102 -7.03 9.52 5.28
CA ARG A 102 -7.92 10.06 4.24
C ARG A 102 -8.41 8.99 3.27
N PHE A 103 -8.32 7.72 3.63
CA PHE A 103 -8.63 6.58 2.76
C PHE A 103 -9.97 6.73 2.03
N LEU A 104 -11.00 7.25 2.71
CA LEU A 104 -12.35 7.42 2.14
C LEU A 104 -12.46 8.62 1.18
N GLU A 105 -11.49 9.52 1.15
CA GLU A 105 -11.56 10.80 0.43
C GLU A 105 -10.80 10.79 -0.92
N HIS A 106 -9.94 9.80 -1.17
CA HIS A 106 -9.10 9.77 -2.37
C HIS A 106 -9.26 8.49 -3.20
N PRO A 107 -9.03 8.54 -4.53
CA PRO A 107 -9.10 7.35 -5.39
C PRO A 107 -7.76 6.62 -5.42
N GLY A 108 -7.29 6.08 -4.28
CA GLY A 108 -6.03 5.31 -4.20
C GLY A 108 -4.72 6.10 -4.13
N LEU A 109 -4.73 7.41 -4.38
CA LEU A 109 -3.57 8.30 -4.21
C LEU A 109 -3.91 9.53 -3.35
N ASP A 110 -3.32 9.63 -2.15
CA ASP A 110 -3.49 10.80 -1.29
C ASP A 110 -2.47 11.91 -1.61
N LEU A 111 -2.83 12.81 -2.53
CA LEU A 111 -1.98 13.96 -2.89
C LEU A 111 -1.74 14.92 -1.71
N VAL A 112 -2.74 15.11 -0.85
CA VAL A 112 -2.60 15.99 0.32
C VAL A 112 -1.72 15.33 1.37
N GLY A 113 -1.87 14.03 1.58
CA GLY A 113 -1.01 13.23 2.46
C GLY A 113 0.44 13.22 1.99
N ILE A 114 0.68 13.09 0.68
CA ILE A 114 2.02 13.22 0.08
C ILE A 114 2.60 14.60 0.37
N GLY A 115 1.85 15.68 0.11
CA GLY A 115 2.31 17.04 0.39
C GLY A 115 2.63 17.28 1.87
N ARG A 116 1.75 16.80 2.77
CA ARG A 116 1.94 16.86 4.23
C ARG A 116 3.17 16.07 4.67
N ALA A 117 3.37 14.87 4.15
CA ALA A 117 4.52 14.03 4.45
C ALA A 117 5.82 14.69 3.97
N ALA A 118 5.83 15.23 2.74
CA ALA A 118 6.98 15.95 2.20
C ALA A 118 7.36 17.16 3.07
N TRP A 119 6.38 18.00 3.43
CA TRP A 119 6.59 19.14 4.32
C TRP A 119 7.11 18.74 5.70
N THR A 120 6.55 17.68 6.28
CA THR A 120 6.96 17.16 7.59
C THR A 120 8.39 16.61 7.55
N ASN A 121 8.73 15.87 6.50
CA ASN A 121 10.07 15.31 6.29
C ASN A 121 11.13 16.40 6.08
N LEU A 122 10.77 17.51 5.43
CA LEU A 122 11.66 18.67 5.27
C LEU A 122 11.89 19.42 6.59
N LYS A 123 10.86 19.54 7.45
CA LYS A 123 10.97 20.22 8.75
C LYS A 123 11.60 19.38 9.86
N LYS A 124 11.36 18.07 9.86
CA LYS A 124 11.81 17.14 10.92
C LYS A 124 12.84 16.17 10.33
N GLY A 125 14.12 16.46 10.52
CA GLY A 125 15.25 15.64 10.04
C GLY A 125 15.42 14.24 10.67
N GLY A 126 14.38 13.64 11.26
CA GLY A 126 14.50 12.38 12.01
C GLY A 126 13.36 11.37 11.92
N ARG A 127 12.15 11.74 11.44
CA ARG A 127 11.03 10.78 11.32
C ARG A 127 10.40 10.84 9.94
N PHE A 128 10.83 9.94 9.07
CA PHE A 128 10.27 9.78 7.73
C PHE A 128 8.81 9.31 7.82
N GLN A 129 7.88 10.17 7.40
CA GLN A 129 6.49 9.80 7.20
C GLN A 129 6.33 9.19 5.81
N GLY A 130 5.82 7.95 5.76
CA GLY A 130 5.45 7.29 4.51
C GLY A 130 4.18 7.91 3.94
N ALA A 131 4.05 7.89 2.61
CA ALA A 131 2.92 8.48 1.89
C ALA A 131 2.14 7.46 1.05
N SER A 132 2.26 6.15 1.37
CA SER A 132 1.54 5.10 0.62
C SER A 132 0.18 4.83 1.23
N THR A 133 -0.84 4.75 0.38
CA THR A 133 -2.25 4.51 0.74
C THR A 133 -2.51 3.04 1.05
N ILE A 134 -3.66 2.71 1.65
CA ILE A 134 -4.07 1.31 1.86
C ILE A 134 -4.14 0.56 0.53
N THR A 135 -4.74 1.17 -0.50
CA THR A 135 -4.89 0.58 -1.83
C THR A 135 -3.54 0.30 -2.49
N GLN A 136 -2.58 1.22 -2.35
CA GLN A 136 -1.20 0.99 -2.82
C GLN A 136 -0.52 -0.17 -2.10
N GLN A 137 -0.73 -0.29 -0.79
CA GLN A 137 -0.18 -1.39 -0.01
C GLN A 137 -0.80 -2.74 -0.41
N LEU A 138 -2.11 -2.76 -0.67
CA LEU A 138 -2.81 -3.93 -1.17
C LEU A 138 -2.32 -4.35 -2.57
N ALA A 139 -2.23 -3.39 -3.50
CA ALA A 139 -1.71 -3.64 -4.85
C ALA A 139 -0.30 -4.25 -4.81
N ARG A 140 0.57 -3.74 -3.93
CA ARG A 140 1.90 -4.30 -3.71
C ARG A 140 1.84 -5.73 -3.17
N ALA A 141 0.98 -6.00 -2.20
CA ALA A 141 0.88 -7.30 -1.55
C ALA A 141 0.32 -8.39 -2.48
N LEU A 142 -0.53 -8.04 -3.43
CA LEU A 142 -1.16 -8.99 -4.35
C LEU A 142 -0.33 -9.27 -5.60
N PHE A 143 0.26 -8.25 -6.21
CA PHE A 143 0.69 -8.34 -7.62
C PHE A 143 2.18 -8.05 -7.85
N LEU A 144 2.89 -7.53 -6.85
CA LEU A 144 4.23 -6.99 -7.07
C LEU A 144 5.28 -7.71 -6.24
N SER A 145 6.50 -7.77 -6.79
CA SER A 145 7.65 -8.27 -6.06
C SER A 145 8.03 -7.36 -4.89
N PRO A 146 8.70 -7.88 -3.85
CA PRO A 146 9.16 -7.09 -2.71
C PRO A 146 10.27 -6.07 -3.07
N GLU A 147 10.87 -6.16 -4.25
CA GLU A 147 11.99 -5.32 -4.70
C GLU A 147 11.67 -3.83 -4.69
N ARG A 148 12.58 -3.00 -4.18
CA ARG A 148 12.33 -1.55 -4.03
C ARG A 148 12.83 -0.76 -5.24
N THR A 149 12.12 -0.86 -6.36
CA THR A 149 12.44 -0.09 -7.59
C THR A 149 11.41 1.00 -7.90
N TYR A 150 11.82 2.05 -8.61
CA TYR A 150 10.90 3.09 -9.09
C TYR A 150 9.83 2.53 -10.04
N SER A 151 10.22 1.60 -10.92
CA SER A 151 9.29 0.92 -11.83
C SER A 151 8.20 0.18 -11.05
N ARG A 152 8.57 -0.57 -9.99
CA ARG A 152 7.58 -1.20 -9.10
C ARG A 152 6.65 -0.16 -8.47
N LYS A 153 7.18 0.98 -7.98
CA LYS A 153 6.33 2.01 -7.34
C LYS A 153 5.34 2.64 -8.33
N ILE A 154 5.72 2.79 -9.60
CA ILE A 154 4.80 3.23 -10.67
C ILE A 154 3.72 2.16 -10.89
N LYS A 155 4.09 0.87 -11.00
CA LYS A 155 3.12 -0.23 -11.11
C LYS A 155 2.15 -0.27 -9.92
N GLU A 156 2.64 -0.04 -8.70
CA GLU A 156 1.85 0.05 -7.47
C GLU A 156 0.79 1.16 -7.56
N LEU A 157 1.18 2.34 -8.05
CA LEU A 157 0.25 3.45 -8.25
C LEU A 157 -0.83 3.11 -9.30
N LEU A 158 -0.42 2.61 -10.47
CA LEU A 158 -1.36 2.29 -11.56
C LEU A 158 -2.37 1.21 -11.15
N LEU A 159 -1.91 0.18 -10.44
CA LEU A 159 -2.78 -0.86 -9.88
C LEU A 159 -3.72 -0.29 -8.84
N ALA A 160 -3.25 0.56 -7.92
CA ALA A 160 -4.12 1.17 -6.93
C ALA A 160 -5.23 2.01 -7.56
N LEU A 161 -4.90 2.83 -8.57
CA LEU A 161 -5.91 3.60 -9.32
C LEU A 161 -6.92 2.68 -10.00
N LYS A 162 -6.45 1.59 -10.61
CA LYS A 162 -7.30 0.61 -11.30
C LYS A 162 -8.24 -0.11 -10.33
N MET A 163 -7.75 -0.50 -9.15
CA MET A 163 -8.54 -1.13 -8.11
C MET A 163 -9.65 -0.20 -7.60
N GLU A 164 -9.35 1.08 -7.39
CA GLU A 164 -10.31 2.09 -6.92
C GLU A 164 -11.41 2.42 -7.93
N TRP A 165 -11.19 2.09 -9.21
CA TRP A 165 -12.22 2.23 -10.24
C TRP A 165 -13.21 1.07 -10.27
N VAL A 166 -12.81 -0.12 -9.79
CA VAL A 166 -13.63 -1.33 -9.91
C VAL A 166 -14.10 -1.90 -8.58
N LEU A 167 -13.46 -1.52 -7.47
CA LEU A 167 -13.79 -1.97 -6.12
C LEU A 167 -14.30 -0.81 -5.27
N THR A 168 -15.22 -1.12 -4.37
CA THR A 168 -15.63 -0.18 -3.31
C THR A 168 -14.57 -0.10 -2.21
N LYS A 169 -14.63 0.96 -1.39
CA LYS A 169 -13.73 1.13 -0.23
C LYS A 169 -13.82 -0.03 0.76
N ASP A 170 -15.02 -0.57 0.96
CA ASP A 170 -15.25 -1.71 1.84
C ASP A 170 -14.59 -2.99 1.29
N GLN A 171 -14.72 -3.25 -0.02
CA GLN A 171 -14.04 -4.37 -0.68
C GLN A 171 -12.51 -4.24 -0.59
N ILE A 172 -11.97 -3.04 -0.80
CA ILE A 172 -10.53 -2.79 -0.67
C ILE A 172 -10.05 -3.07 0.76
N LEU A 173 -10.80 -2.62 1.79
CA LEU A 173 -10.46 -2.88 3.18
C LEU A 173 -10.56 -4.36 3.54
N GLU A 174 -11.58 -5.05 3.06
CA GLU A 174 -11.74 -6.50 3.24
C GLU A 174 -10.56 -7.26 2.65
N MET A 175 -10.23 -7.01 1.38
CA MET A 175 -9.10 -7.63 0.71
C MET A 175 -7.79 -7.28 1.42
N TYR A 176 -7.60 -6.02 1.82
CA TYR A 176 -6.42 -5.59 2.57
C TYR A 176 -6.26 -6.36 3.88
N LEU A 177 -7.31 -6.40 4.70
CA LEU A 177 -7.27 -7.08 6.00
C LEU A 177 -7.13 -8.60 5.89
N ASN A 178 -7.56 -9.21 4.79
CA ASN A 178 -7.36 -10.63 4.54
C ASN A 178 -6.00 -10.94 3.89
N GLN A 179 -5.41 -10.00 3.15
CA GLN A 179 -4.19 -10.27 2.39
C GLN A 179 -2.90 -10.03 3.19
N ILE A 180 -2.85 -8.96 3.97
CA ILE A 180 -1.59 -8.49 4.56
C ILE A 180 -0.99 -9.46 5.58
N TYR A 181 0.34 -9.46 5.65
CA TYR A 181 1.10 -10.23 6.62
C TYR A 181 1.20 -9.51 7.96
N PHE A 182 0.81 -10.19 9.04
CA PHE A 182 0.84 -9.66 10.42
C PHE A 182 1.98 -10.22 11.26
N GLY A 183 2.87 -11.04 10.70
CA GLY A 183 3.97 -11.66 11.45
C GLY A 183 3.64 -13.09 11.91
N HIS A 184 4.65 -13.86 12.28
CA HIS A 184 4.50 -15.24 12.82
C HIS A 184 3.66 -16.17 11.93
N GLY A 185 3.79 -16.05 10.62
CA GLY A 185 3.03 -16.86 9.67
C GLY A 185 1.54 -16.48 9.57
N ALA A 186 1.08 -15.44 10.27
CA ALA A 186 -0.31 -14.98 10.21
C ALA A 186 -0.53 -14.08 8.99
N TYR A 187 -1.25 -14.61 8.01
CA TYR A 187 -1.70 -13.87 6.83
C TYR A 187 -3.19 -13.55 7.00
N GLY A 188 -3.53 -12.28 6.93
CA GLY A 188 -4.87 -11.81 7.19
C GLY A 188 -5.24 -11.73 8.67
N ILE A 189 -6.29 -10.96 8.94
CA ILE A 189 -6.64 -10.52 10.28
C ILE A 189 -7.09 -11.67 11.20
N ALA A 190 -7.90 -12.61 10.72
CA ALA A 190 -8.36 -13.73 11.55
C ALA A 190 -7.22 -14.64 11.99
N ALA A 191 -6.23 -14.90 11.11
CA ALA A 191 -5.05 -15.62 11.52
C ALA A 191 -4.25 -14.84 12.57
N ALA A 192 -4.20 -13.51 12.46
CA ALA A 192 -3.51 -12.65 13.41
C ALA A 192 -4.20 -12.64 14.78
N THR A 193 -5.53 -12.53 14.84
CA THR A 193 -6.26 -12.53 16.13
C THR A 193 -6.07 -13.84 16.88
N LEU A 194 -6.12 -14.97 16.18
CA LEU A 194 -5.82 -16.28 16.76
C LEU A 194 -4.37 -16.38 17.22
N THR A 195 -3.43 -15.87 16.42
CA THR A 195 -2.00 -15.97 16.73
C THR A 195 -1.60 -15.15 17.95
N TYR A 196 -2.14 -13.95 18.12
CA TYR A 196 -1.73 -13.04 19.19
C TYR A 196 -2.61 -13.09 20.43
N PHE A 197 -3.89 -13.45 20.28
CA PHE A 197 -4.88 -13.35 21.36
C PHE A 197 -5.73 -14.60 21.58
N ASP A 198 -5.66 -15.59 20.68
CA ASP A 198 -6.54 -16.76 20.66
C ASP A 198 -8.04 -16.38 20.70
N LYS A 199 -8.41 -15.37 19.91
CA LYS A 199 -9.77 -14.79 19.87
C LYS A 199 -10.35 -14.69 18.46
N SER A 200 -11.68 -14.62 18.40
CA SER A 200 -12.39 -14.24 17.19
C SER A 200 -12.09 -12.78 16.80
N VAL A 201 -12.14 -12.48 15.50
CA VAL A 201 -11.99 -11.11 14.98
C VAL A 201 -13.05 -10.17 15.58
N THR A 202 -14.25 -10.69 15.84
CA THR A 202 -15.39 -9.93 16.38
C THR A 202 -15.22 -9.51 17.85
N GLU A 203 -14.25 -10.08 18.57
CA GLU A 203 -14.06 -9.92 20.01
C GLU A 203 -12.90 -8.99 20.37
N LEU A 204 -12.32 -8.32 19.37
CA LEU A 204 -11.17 -7.44 19.58
C LEU A 204 -11.55 -6.22 20.42
N SER A 205 -10.81 -6.02 21.51
CA SER A 205 -10.81 -4.77 22.25
C SER A 205 -10.06 -3.66 21.49
N LEU A 206 -10.29 -2.40 21.88
CA LEU A 206 -9.60 -1.25 21.29
C LEU A 206 -8.06 -1.37 21.32
N PRO A 207 -7.40 -1.74 22.43
CA PRO A 207 -5.95 -1.90 22.46
C PRO A 207 -5.44 -3.04 21.55
N GLU A 208 -6.20 -4.13 21.42
CA GLU A 208 -5.86 -5.27 20.55
C GLU A 208 -5.99 -4.88 19.07
N ALA A 209 -7.07 -4.17 18.73
CA ALA A 209 -7.27 -3.60 17.40
C ALA A 209 -6.16 -2.62 17.01
N ALA A 210 -5.78 -1.72 17.93
CA ALA A 210 -4.69 -0.77 17.73
C ALA A 210 -3.34 -1.48 17.55
N PHE A 211 -3.09 -2.54 18.32
CA PHE A 211 -1.89 -3.35 18.17
C PHE A 211 -1.84 -4.01 16.78
N LEU A 212 -2.90 -4.68 16.36
CA LEU A 212 -2.96 -5.36 15.06
C LEU A 212 -2.82 -4.37 13.89
N ALA A 213 -3.49 -3.22 13.95
CA ALA A 213 -3.37 -2.16 12.94
C ALA A 213 -1.94 -1.60 12.82
N GLY A 214 -1.15 -1.67 13.90
CA GLY A 214 0.23 -1.21 13.94
C GLY A 214 1.24 -2.14 13.24
N LEU A 215 0.95 -3.45 13.17
CA LEU A 215 1.87 -4.50 12.71
C LEU A 215 2.26 -4.43 11.23
N PRO A 216 1.35 -4.21 10.26
CA PRO A 216 1.67 -4.31 8.82
C PRO A 216 2.85 -3.46 8.35
N LYS A 217 3.17 -2.37 9.06
CA LYS A 217 4.34 -1.52 8.77
C LYS A 217 5.67 -2.29 8.82
N ALA A 218 5.84 -3.15 9.83
CA ALA A 218 7.04 -3.95 10.02
C ALA A 218 6.73 -5.11 10.99
N PRO A 219 6.05 -6.18 10.52
CA PRO A 219 5.47 -7.18 11.41
C PRO A 219 6.49 -7.88 12.32
N ASN A 220 7.67 -8.21 11.77
CA ASN A 220 8.74 -8.86 12.53
C ASN A 220 9.45 -7.91 13.52
N THR A 221 9.43 -6.60 13.25
CA THR A 221 10.03 -5.57 14.13
C THR A 221 9.10 -5.26 15.29
N TYR A 222 7.81 -5.08 15.02
CA TYR A 222 6.80 -4.77 16.03
C TYR A 222 6.18 -6.01 16.68
N SER A 223 6.80 -7.18 16.49
CA SER A 223 6.40 -8.43 17.13
C SER A 223 6.58 -8.35 18.65
N PRO A 224 5.55 -8.61 19.47
CA PRO A 224 5.65 -8.58 20.93
C PRO A 224 6.55 -9.71 21.47
N TYR A 225 6.64 -10.83 20.77
CA TYR A 225 7.53 -11.95 21.13
C TYR A 225 9.02 -11.66 20.88
N ARG A 226 9.34 -10.56 20.16
CA ARG A 226 10.72 -10.18 19.82
C ARG A 226 11.11 -8.84 20.43
N ASN A 227 10.23 -7.85 20.31
CA ASN A 227 10.47 -6.47 20.76
C ASN A 227 9.21 -5.93 21.46
N PRO A 228 8.93 -6.33 22.70
CA PRO A 228 7.72 -5.93 23.42
C PRO A 228 7.60 -4.42 23.58
N ASP A 229 8.70 -3.71 23.83
CA ASP A 229 8.69 -2.25 23.96
C ASP A 229 8.34 -1.55 22.64
N LEU A 230 8.91 -2.00 21.52
CA LEU A 230 8.57 -1.46 20.20
C LEU A 230 7.12 -1.75 19.83
N ALA A 231 6.61 -2.94 20.17
CA ALA A 231 5.21 -3.30 19.98
C ALA A 231 4.29 -2.37 20.79
N LYS A 232 4.62 -2.11 22.06
CA LYS A 232 3.88 -1.21 22.94
C LYS A 232 3.86 0.23 22.39
N SER A 233 5.02 0.79 22.07
CA SER A 233 5.11 2.15 21.51
C SER A 233 4.40 2.26 20.16
N ARG A 234 4.40 1.20 19.35
CA ARG A 234 3.67 1.19 18.07
C ARG A 234 2.16 1.19 18.28
N LYS A 235 1.66 0.42 19.24
CA LYS A 235 0.24 0.42 19.64
C LYS A 235 -0.18 1.80 20.17
N GLU A 236 0.61 2.40 21.06
CA GLU A 236 0.34 3.74 21.60
C GLU A 236 0.29 4.80 20.49
N LEU A 237 1.20 4.72 19.52
CA LEU A 237 1.14 5.58 18.33
C LEU A 237 -0.16 5.39 17.54
N VAL A 238 -0.65 4.17 17.37
CA VAL A 238 -1.93 3.91 16.67
C VAL A 238 -3.09 4.53 17.45
N LEU A 239 -3.15 4.34 18.76
CA LEU A 239 -4.19 4.95 19.62
C LEU A 239 -4.16 6.48 19.50
N HIS A 240 -2.98 7.08 19.57
CA HIS A 240 -2.83 8.53 19.38
C HIS A 240 -3.34 8.99 18.00
N ARG A 241 -3.04 8.24 16.92
CA ARG A 241 -3.60 8.53 15.59
C ARG A 241 -5.12 8.40 15.55
N MET A 242 -5.70 7.47 16.30
CA MET A 242 -7.17 7.33 16.37
C MET A 242 -7.82 8.51 17.08
N VAL A 243 -7.17 9.06 18.12
CA VAL A 243 -7.59 10.32 18.76
C VAL A 243 -7.48 11.48 17.78
N GLU A 244 -6.33 11.65 17.11
CA GLU A 244 -6.12 12.71 16.11
C GLU A 244 -7.15 12.65 14.95
N ALA A 245 -7.59 11.45 14.58
CA ALA A 245 -8.61 11.23 13.56
C ALA A 245 -10.05 11.36 14.07
N GLY A 246 -10.26 11.58 15.38
CA GLY A 246 -11.58 11.70 16.00
C GLY A 246 -12.36 10.38 16.08
N PHE A 247 -11.68 9.23 16.00
CA PHE A 247 -12.33 7.92 16.12
C PHE A 247 -12.53 7.46 17.56
N ILE A 248 -11.72 7.97 18.49
CA ILE A 248 -11.81 7.74 19.93
C ILE A 248 -11.49 9.04 20.69
N THR A 249 -11.84 9.09 21.97
CA THR A 249 -11.48 10.19 22.89
C THR A 249 -10.19 9.87 23.65
N GLU A 250 -9.61 10.89 24.30
CA GLU A 250 -8.47 10.75 25.23
C GLU A 250 -8.81 9.91 26.47
#